data_AF-A0A2R4WTJ4-F1
#
_entry.id   AF-A0A2R4WTJ4-F1
#
_cell.length_a   1.000
_cell.length_b   1.000
_cell.length_c   1.000
_cell.angle_alpha   90.00
_cell.angle_beta   90.00
_cell.angle_gamma   90.00
#
_symmetry.space_group_name_H-M   'P 1'
#
loop_
_entity.id
_entity.type
_entity.pdbx_description
1 polymer ?
#
loop_
_entity_poly.entity_id
_entity_poly.type
_entity_poly.pdbx_seq_one_letter_code
_entity_poly.pdbx_strand_id
1 'polypeptide(L)'
;MAKALRRELGNSHAAVKTVAQWTGASERAAKNWLAGRFAPSGEHLVSLVERSNEVLFVFLILAHRHDVATAAVLVDVRDRLRAAFLTVDRILGSDREET
;
A
#
# COMPACT_ATOMS: atom_id res chain seq x y z
N MET A 1 7.21 9.44 0.50
CA MET A 1 7.38 8.01 0.81
C MET A 1 7.10 7.66 2.26
N ALA A 2 7.83 8.20 3.23
CA ALA A 2 7.59 7.90 4.66
C ALA A 2 6.12 8.03 5.11
N LYS A 3 5.45 9.11 4.69
CA LYS A 3 4.02 9.34 4.98
C LYS A 3 3.11 8.26 4.36
N ALA A 4 3.40 7.80 3.14
CA ALA A 4 2.63 6.75 2.46
C ALA A 4 2.77 5.41 3.21
N LEU A 5 4.00 5.00 3.48
CA LEU A 5 4.29 3.78 4.24
C LEU A 5 3.64 3.81 5.62
N ARG A 6 3.68 4.96 6.31
CA ARG A 6 3.01 5.09 7.62
C ARG A 6 1.49 5.11 7.52
N ARG A 7 0.92 5.61 6.41
CA ARG A 7 -0.53 5.57 6.18
C ARG A 7 -1.02 4.14 5.99
N GLU A 8 -0.24 3.33 5.28
CA GLU A 8 -0.59 1.95 4.96
C GLU A 8 -0.26 0.96 6.10
N LEU A 9 0.95 1.03 6.65
CA LEU A 9 1.48 0.04 7.59
C LEU A 9 1.52 0.55 9.05
N GLY A 10 1.27 1.84 9.27
CA GLY A 10 1.46 2.48 10.56
C GLY A 10 2.94 2.75 10.89
N ASN A 11 3.22 2.97 12.17
CA ASN A 11 4.55 3.27 12.67
C ASN A 11 4.94 2.29 13.79
N SER A 12 5.00 1.00 13.45
CA SER A 12 5.27 -0.09 14.38
C SER A 12 6.51 -0.89 13.97
N HIS A 13 7.02 -1.73 14.88
CA HIS A 13 8.07 -2.69 14.53
C HIS A 13 7.61 -3.68 13.44
N ALA A 14 6.32 -4.01 13.40
CA ALA A 14 5.74 -4.84 12.33
C ALA A 14 5.82 -4.13 10.97
N ALA A 15 5.58 -2.81 10.92
CA ALA A 15 5.75 -2.02 9.70
C ALA A 15 7.21 -2.07 9.20
N VAL A 16 8.19 -1.95 10.10
CA VAL A 16 9.61 -2.06 9.76
C VAL A 16 9.93 -3.43 9.16
N LYS A 17 9.46 -4.52 9.78
CA LYS A 17 9.67 -5.88 9.27
C LYS A 17 9.02 -6.10 7.92
N THR A 18 7.80 -5.60 7.74
CA THR A 18 7.07 -5.70 6.48
C THR A 18 7.83 -4.99 5.35
N VAL A 19 8.29 -3.76 5.59
CA VAL A 19 9.09 -3.00 4.62
C VAL A 19 10.40 -3.70 4.29
N ALA A 20 11.10 -4.24 5.30
CA ALA A 20 12.32 -5.01 5.10
C ALA A 20 12.07 -6.26 4.26
N GLN A 21 10.99 -7.01 4.56
CA GLN A 21 10.60 -8.20 3.81
C GLN A 21 10.24 -7.88 2.36
N TRP A 22 9.50 -6.79 2.12
CA TRP A 22 9.09 -6.37 0.77
C TRP A 22 10.27 -5.99 -0.13
N THR A 23 11.33 -5.45 0.46
CA THR A 23 12.42 -4.81 -0.26
C THR A 23 13.74 -5.59 -0.20
N GLY A 24 13.86 -6.59 0.67
CA GLY A 24 15.13 -7.26 0.97
C GLY A 24 16.13 -6.39 1.76
N ALA A 25 15.74 -5.18 2.16
CA ALA A 25 16.60 -4.27 2.88
C ALA A 25 16.74 -4.61 4.37
N SER A 26 17.78 -4.09 5.02
CA SER A 26 17.93 -4.21 6.47
C SER A 26 16.79 -3.49 7.22
N GLU A 27 16.41 -4.00 8.40
CA GLU A 27 15.43 -3.34 9.28
C GLU A 27 15.86 -1.90 9.65
N ARG A 28 17.17 -1.64 9.75
CA ARG A 28 17.69 -0.28 9.97
C ARG A 28 17.34 0.66 8.82
N ALA A 29 17.51 0.21 7.57
CA ALA A 29 17.15 0.99 6.39
C ALA A 29 15.63 1.22 6.34
N ALA A 30 14.83 0.15 6.53
CA ALA A 30 13.37 0.24 6.59
C ALA A 30 12.88 1.23 7.66
N LYS A 31 13.45 1.16 8.87
CA LYS A 31 13.17 2.10 9.97
C LYS A 31 13.50 3.55 9.58
N ASN A 32 14.63 3.76 8.92
CA ASN A 32 15.03 5.08 8.45
C ASN A 32 14.08 5.65 7.38
N TRP A 33 13.58 4.81 6.47
CA TRP A 33 12.61 5.22 5.46
C TRP A 33 11.25 5.54 6.06
N LEU A 34 10.77 4.72 7.01
CA LEU A 34 9.55 4.97 7.78
C LEU A 34 9.66 6.25 8.62
N ALA A 35 10.85 6.56 9.14
CA ALA A 35 11.12 7.82 9.83
C ALA A 35 11.29 9.02 8.87
N GLY A 36 11.46 8.77 7.57
CA GLY A 36 11.74 9.81 6.58
C GLY A 36 13.14 10.43 6.68
N ARG A 37 14.09 9.75 7.34
CA ARG A 37 15.47 10.21 7.50
C ARG A 37 16.30 10.01 6.23
N PHE A 38 16.05 8.93 5.52
CA PHE A 38 16.69 8.60 4.25
C PHE A 38 15.65 8.13 3.24
N ALA A 39 15.97 8.24 1.95
CA ALA A 39 15.16 7.69 0.88
C ALA A 39 15.59 6.24 0.55
N PRO A 40 14.67 5.39 0.08
CA PRO A 40 15.05 4.12 -0.55
C PRO A 40 15.83 4.38 -1.85
N SER A 41 16.72 3.45 -2.21
CA SER A 41 17.29 3.45 -3.56
C SER A 41 16.21 3.15 -4.61
N GLY A 42 16.51 3.37 -5.90
CA GLY A 42 15.57 3.09 -6.98
C GLY A 42 15.04 1.66 -6.97
N GLU A 43 15.91 0.68 -6.74
CA GLU A 43 15.52 -0.74 -6.65
C GLU A 43 14.54 -1.00 -5.51
N HIS A 44 14.87 -0.57 -4.29
CA HIS A 44 13.97 -0.73 -3.15
C HIS A 44 12.64 0.03 -3.35
N LEU A 45 12.70 1.18 -4.04
CA LEU A 45 11.50 1.94 -4.37
C LEU A 45 10.58 1.16 -5.31
N VAL A 46 11.12 0.51 -6.35
CA VAL A 46 10.34 -0.36 -7.24
C VAL A 46 9.66 -1.45 -6.43
N SER A 47 10.40 -2.15 -5.55
CA SER A 47 9.82 -3.22 -4.72
C SER A 47 8.69 -2.73 -3.80
N LEU A 48 8.79 -1.49 -3.30
CA LEU A 48 7.72 -0.87 -2.51
C LEU A 48 6.50 -0.53 -3.38
N VAL A 49 6.71 0.07 -4.55
CA VAL A 49 5.64 0.46 -5.49
C VAL A 49 4.87 -0.76 -5.98
N GLU A 50 5.54 -1.90 -6.19
CA GLU A 50 4.89 -3.17 -6.55
C GLU A 50 3.91 -3.70 -5.50
N ARG A 51 4.13 -3.37 -4.22
CA ARG A 51 3.39 -3.96 -3.08
C ARG A 51 2.47 -2.96 -2.39
N SER A 52 2.57 -1.68 -2.74
CA SER A 52 1.87 -0.59 -2.07
C SER A 52 1.31 0.42 -3.07
N ASN A 53 -0.02 0.39 -3.23
CA ASN A 53 -0.76 1.40 -3.99
C ASN A 53 -0.57 2.81 -3.39
N GLU A 54 -0.38 2.88 -2.08
CA GLU A 54 -0.11 4.12 -1.35
C GLU A 54 1.22 4.76 -1.74
N VAL A 55 2.27 3.94 -1.83
CA VAL A 55 3.59 4.35 -2.26
C VAL A 55 3.58 4.68 -3.76
N LEU A 56 2.91 3.89 -4.59
CA LEU A 56 2.71 4.18 -6.01
C LEU A 56 2.06 5.55 -6.21
N PHE A 57 0.95 5.82 -5.52
CA PHE A 57 0.22 7.08 -5.63
C PHE A 57 1.11 8.27 -5.28
N VAL A 58 1.80 8.22 -4.13
CA VAL A 58 2.69 9.30 -3.71
C VAL A 58 3.86 9.46 -4.68
N PHE A 59 4.41 8.37 -5.21
CA PHE A 59 5.46 8.44 -6.22
C PHE A 59 5.00 9.18 -7.48
N LEU A 60 3.82 8.85 -8.02
CA LEU A 60 3.28 9.50 -9.22
C LEU A 60 2.98 10.99 -8.99
N ILE A 61 2.46 11.35 -7.81
CA ILE A 61 2.25 12.76 -7.43
C ILE A 61 3.58 13.52 -7.37
N LEU A 62 4.62 12.93 -6.77
CA LEU A 62 5.95 13.52 -6.70
C LEU A 62 6.64 13.61 -8.07
N ALA A 63 6.29 12.69 -8.99
CA ALA A 63 6.75 12.71 -10.37
C ALA A 63 5.92 13.65 -11.27
N HIS A 64 4.97 14.41 -10.70
CA HIS A 64 4.05 15.29 -11.43
C HIS A 64 3.19 14.58 -12.49
N ARG A 65 2.94 13.27 -12.31
CA ARG A 65 2.08 12.44 -13.18
C ARG A 65 0.67 12.31 -12.60
N HIS A 66 0.03 13.46 -12.40
CA HIS A 66 -1.28 13.56 -11.74
C HIS A 66 -2.38 12.81 -12.50
N ASP A 67 -2.33 12.83 -13.82
CA ASP A 67 -3.23 12.09 -14.73
C ASP A 67 -3.21 10.58 -14.45
N VAL A 68 -2.01 10.00 -14.38
CA VAL A 68 -1.80 8.58 -14.10
C VAL A 68 -2.19 8.26 -12.65
N ALA A 69 -1.87 9.16 -11.70
CA ALA A 69 -2.23 8.99 -10.30
C ALA A 69 -3.75 8.92 -10.08
N THR A 70 -4.52 9.81 -10.74
CA THR A 70 -5.98 9.82 -10.67
C THR A 70 -6.58 8.54 -11.24
N ALA A 71 -6.07 8.08 -12.40
CA ALA A 71 -6.51 6.81 -12.99
C ALA A 71 -6.24 5.62 -12.05
N ALA A 72 -5.06 5.56 -11.45
CA ALA A 72 -4.67 4.51 -10.50
C ALA A 72 -5.60 4.47 -9.27
N VAL A 73 -5.95 5.64 -8.71
CA VAL A 73 -6.89 5.72 -7.57
C VAL A 73 -8.28 5.22 -7.95
N LEU A 74 -8.79 5.58 -9.14
CA LEU A 74 -10.12 5.13 -9.57
C LEU A 74 -10.17 3.60 -9.73
N VAL A 75 -9.11 3.01 -10.27
CA VAL A 75 -8.98 1.55 -10.37
C VAL A 75 -8.97 0.90 -8.98
N ASP A 76 -8.16 1.41 -8.05
CA ASP A 76 -8.09 0.90 -6.67
C ASP A 76 -9.44 1.03 -5.94
N VAL A 77 -10.13 2.17 -6.07
CA VAL A 77 -11.47 2.38 -5.49
C VAL A 77 -12.49 1.38 -6.06
N ARG A 78 -12.50 1.19 -7.38
CA ARG A 78 -13.38 0.21 -8.03
C ARG A 78 -13.14 -1.20 -7.48
N ASP A 79 -11.89 -1.61 -7.34
CA ASP A 79 -11.53 -2.95 -6.90
C ASP A 79 -11.88 -3.16 -5.42
N ARG A 80 -11.69 -2.13 -4.57
CA ARG A 80 -12.14 -2.14 -3.17
C ARG A 80 -13.66 -2.22 -3.04
N LEU A 81 -14.40 -1.45 -3.83
CA LEU A 81 -15.86 -1.52 -3.85
C LEU A 81 -16.33 -2.92 -4.27
N ARG A 82 -15.73 -3.51 -5.31
CA ARG A 82 -16.03 -4.87 -5.73
C ARG A 82 -15.77 -5.89 -4.62
N ALA A 83 -14.63 -5.81 -3.93
CA ALA A 83 -14.32 -6.69 -2.82
C ALA A 83 -15.30 -6.53 -1.64
N ALA A 84 -15.73 -5.30 -1.36
CA ALA A 84 -16.75 -5.02 -0.35
C ALA A 84 -18.11 -5.63 -0.72
N PHE A 85 -18.57 -5.46 -1.96
CA PHE A 85 -19.80 -6.08 -2.45
C PHE A 85 -19.76 -7.61 -2.33
N LEU A 86 -18.67 -8.24 -2.79
CA LEU A 86 -18.49 -9.70 -2.65
C LEU A 86 -18.53 -10.16 -1.19
N THR A 87 -18.05 -9.32 -0.26
CA THR A 87 -18.10 -9.62 1.17
C THR A 87 -19.53 -9.52 1.70
N VAL A 88 -20.28 -8.49 1.32
CA VAL A 88 -21.69 -8.32 1.70
C VAL A 88 -22.53 -9.47 1.15
N ASP A 89 -22.39 -9.81 -0.13
CA ASP A 89 -23.14 -10.89 -0.77
C ASP A 89 -22.85 -12.25 -0.11
N ARG A 90 -21.60 -12.49 0.28
CA ARG A 90 -21.22 -13.70 1.02
C ARG A 90 -21.93 -13.79 2.36
N ILE A 91 -22.03 -12.69 3.11
CA ILE A 91 -22.72 -12.65 4.41
C ILE A 91 -24.22 -12.86 4.24
N LEU A 92 -24.84 -12.17 3.27
CA LEU A 92 -26.28 -12.30 3.00
C LEU A 92 -26.66 -13.65 2.37
N GLY A 93 -25.73 -14.28 1.66
CA GLY A 93 -25.90 -15.61 1.07
C GLY A 93 -25.79 -16.73 2.10
N SER A 94 -24.89 -16.61 3.07
CA SER A 94 -24.75 -17.60 4.16
C SER A 94 -25.94 -17.62 5.12
N ASP A 95 -26.69 -16.51 5.24
CA ASP A 95 -27.90 -16.44 6.07
C ASP A 95 -29.12 -17.19 5.48
N ARG A 96 -29.04 -17.66 4.22
CA ARG A 96 -30.18 -18.30 3.51
C ARG A 96 -30.17 -19.83 3.54
N GLU A 97 -29.14 -20.47 4.09
CA GLU A 97 -28.99 -21.94 4.10
C GLU A 97 -29.36 -22.62 5.44
N GLU A 98 -29.87 -21.88 6.43
CA GLU A 98 -30.16 -22.39 7.79
C GLU A 98 -31.67 -22.61 8.12
N THR A 99 -32.57 -22.62 7.14
CA THR A 99 -34.01 -22.93 7.36
C THR A 99 -34.48 -24.20 6.69
#